data_AF-V6ASI7-F1
#
_entry.id   AF-V6ASI7-F1
#
_cell.length_a   1.000
_cell.length_b   1.000
_cell.length_c   1.000
_cell.angle_alpha   90.00
_cell.angle_beta   90.00
_cell.angle_gamma   90.00
#
_symmetry.space_group_name_H-M   'P 1'
#
loop_
_entity.id
_entity.type
_entity.pdbx_description
1 polymer ?
#
loop_
_entity_poly.entity_id
_entity_poly.type
_entity_poly.pdbx_seq_one_letter_code
_entity_poly.pdbx_strand_id
1 'polypeptide(L)'
;MTYLEACCLHHPTEIEGETVCRDCGIVLGYSLVQSVDDWKSHTVGFFGKSGIIGIILYVAKNLNLPTYATQTIIQITTRLMKKKITKKQAILFATVYACRIHKIPRLLEDVFLTVEGKMSKRNPHTEKSLLKMLNRIIKKADDPDLWLEPPNKEYYLHAYLAKIQNIVLRETDPKYFEQIKWRAMKSIVTAGTDPSLAAKKAIMQNTCSVIRAKIGGILE
;
A
#
# COMPACT_ATOMS: atom_id res chain seq x y z
N MET A 1 29.72 6.86 18.42
CA MET A 1 28.86 6.04 17.56
C MET A 1 28.17 6.98 16.59
N THR A 2 28.71 7.08 15.38
CA THR A 2 28.21 7.90 14.27
C THR A 2 26.98 7.23 13.67
N TYR A 3 25.81 7.81 13.87
CA TYR A 3 24.61 7.43 13.12
C TYR A 3 24.82 7.88 11.67
N LEU A 4 24.71 6.95 10.72
CA LEU A 4 24.66 7.27 9.30
C LEU A 4 23.40 8.13 9.06
N GLU A 5 23.59 9.44 8.99
CA GLU A 5 22.62 10.36 8.43
C GLU A 5 22.30 9.88 7.02
N ALA A 6 21.02 9.64 6.74
CA ALA A 6 20.57 9.41 5.38
C ALA A 6 20.79 10.72 4.60
N CYS A 7 21.95 10.86 3.94
CA CYS A 7 22.29 12.03 3.15
C CYS A 7 21.35 12.11 1.94
N CYS A 8 20.26 12.85 2.08
CA CYS A 8 19.48 13.28 0.94
C CYS A 8 20.33 14.24 0.09
N LEU A 9 20.37 14.05 -1.22
CA LEU A 9 21.13 14.89 -2.15
C LEU A 9 20.43 16.24 -2.44
N HIS A 10 19.19 16.41 -1.99
CA HIS A 10 18.40 17.62 -2.19
C HIS A 10 18.53 18.57 -0.99
N HIS A 11 18.32 19.87 -1.22
CA HIS A 11 18.44 20.86 -0.16
C HIS A 11 17.34 20.66 0.91
N PRO A 12 17.70 20.46 2.19
CA PRO A 12 16.72 20.38 3.26
C PRO A 12 15.95 21.69 3.37
N THR A 13 14.65 21.58 3.64
CA THR A 13 13.76 22.72 3.88
C THR A 13 13.16 22.59 5.27
N GLU A 14 13.06 23.69 6.00
CA GLU A 14 12.35 23.69 7.27
C GLU A 14 10.84 23.85 7.05
N ILE A 15 10.06 22.94 7.63
CA ILE A 15 8.60 23.01 7.67
C ILE A 15 8.18 22.69 9.10
N GLU A 16 7.45 23.61 9.74
CA GLU A 16 6.93 23.42 11.11
C GLU A 16 8.00 23.05 12.15
N GLY A 17 9.23 23.55 11.99
CA GLY A 17 10.34 23.25 12.90
C GLY A 17 10.98 21.88 12.70
N GLU A 18 10.62 21.16 11.65
CA GLU A 18 11.29 19.92 11.22
C GLU A 18 12.15 20.19 9.98
N THR A 19 13.34 19.58 9.93
CA THR A 19 14.15 19.59 8.71
C THR A 19 13.67 18.46 7.81
N VAL A 20 13.04 18.81 6.70
CA VAL A 20 12.43 17.85 5.77
C VAL A 20 12.95 18.07 4.35
N CYS A 21 13.08 16.99 3.59
CA CYS A 21 13.28 17.09 2.15
C CYS A 21 11.92 17.13 1.45
N ARG A 22 11.55 18.26 0.83
CA ARG A 22 10.27 18.37 0.08
C ARG A 22 10.20 17.42 -1.12
N ASP A 23 11.33 17.18 -1.79
CA ASP A 23 11.37 16.33 -2.98
C ASP A 23 11.32 14.83 -2.67
N CYS A 24 11.81 14.42 -1.49
CA CYS A 24 11.84 13.01 -1.07
C CYS A 24 10.77 12.66 -0.02
N GLY A 25 10.17 13.66 0.64
CA GLY A 25 9.23 13.47 1.74
C GLY A 25 9.85 12.85 3.01
N ILE A 26 11.18 12.95 3.16
CA ILE A 26 11.93 12.37 4.28
C ILE A 26 12.20 13.46 5.33
N VAL A 27 11.90 13.16 6.59
CA VAL A 27 12.31 13.99 7.75
C VAL A 27 13.76 13.66 8.08
N LEU A 28 14.64 14.65 7.97
CA LEU A 28 16.08 14.53 8.13
C LEU A 28 16.54 14.90 9.56
N GLY A 29 15.71 15.58 10.34
CA GLY A 29 15.98 15.90 11.74
C GLY A 29 14.83 16.63 12.43
N TYR A 30 14.90 16.67 13.76
CA TYR A 30 13.96 17.39 14.63
C TYR A 30 14.65 18.63 15.20
N SER A 31 13.97 19.80 15.24
CA SER A 31 14.55 21.01 15.84
C SER A 31 14.77 20.86 17.34
N LEU A 32 16.00 21.15 17.78
CA LEU A 32 16.41 21.14 19.18
C LEU A 32 15.91 22.36 19.98
N VAL A 33 15.32 23.38 19.34
CA VAL A 33 15.09 24.71 19.95
C VAL A 33 13.63 24.98 20.33
N GLN A 34 12.69 24.06 20.06
CA GLN A 34 11.26 24.22 20.39
C GLN A 34 10.71 23.17 21.37
N SER A 35 11.58 22.54 22.17
CA SER A 35 11.26 21.31 22.90
C SER A 35 10.95 21.45 24.41
N VAL A 36 10.70 22.63 24.99
CA VAL A 36 10.67 22.71 26.48
C VAL A 36 9.29 22.92 27.12
N ASP A 37 8.32 23.66 26.56
CA ASP A 37 7.14 24.00 27.37
C ASP A 37 5.83 24.20 26.60
N ASP A 38 5.54 23.35 25.61
CA ASP A 38 4.20 23.40 25.00
C ASP A 38 3.57 22.07 24.64
N TRP A 39 3.51 21.17 25.63
CA TRP A 39 2.55 20.06 25.62
C TRP A 39 1.08 20.55 25.65
N LYS A 40 0.83 21.86 25.82
CA LYS A 40 -0.50 22.50 25.84
C LYS A 40 -0.89 23.17 24.51
N SER A 41 0.03 23.68 23.69
CA SER A 41 -0.28 24.15 22.32
C SER A 41 -0.27 23.03 21.30
N HIS A 42 0.51 21.97 21.55
CA HIS A 42 0.39 20.73 20.80
C HIS A 42 -0.77 19.90 21.36
N THR A 43 -2.00 20.31 21.06
CA THR A 43 -3.10 19.34 20.98
C THR A 43 -2.86 18.43 19.76
N VAL A 44 -1.92 17.49 19.89
CA VAL A 44 -2.01 16.23 19.13
C VAL A 44 -3.22 15.52 19.72
N GLY A 45 -4.43 15.90 19.27
CA GLY A 45 -5.70 15.53 19.91
C GLY A 45 -5.82 14.02 20.13
N PHE A 46 -5.45 13.58 21.33
CA PHE A 46 -5.47 12.20 21.81
C PHE A 46 -6.62 11.95 22.79
N PHE A 47 -7.74 12.66 22.61
CA PHE A 47 -9.01 12.33 23.26
C PHE A 47 -10.03 11.93 22.17
N GLY A 48 -10.38 10.65 22.13
CA GLY A 48 -11.45 10.09 21.28
C GLY A 48 -11.03 9.38 19.97
N LYS A 49 -9.74 9.36 19.60
CA LYS A 49 -9.23 8.75 18.34
C LYS A 49 -8.58 7.36 18.47
N SER A 50 -8.52 6.79 19.68
CA SER A 50 -7.81 5.53 19.98
C SER A 50 -8.28 4.34 19.13
N GLY A 51 -9.56 4.29 18.75
CA GLY A 51 -10.10 3.19 17.94
C GLY A 51 -9.62 3.17 16.47
N ILE A 52 -9.58 4.33 15.80
CA ILE A 52 -9.26 4.37 14.35
C ILE A 52 -7.77 4.13 14.11
N ILE A 53 -6.93 4.76 14.93
CA ILE A 53 -5.47 4.56 14.84
C ILE A 53 -5.14 3.09 15.13
N GLY A 54 -5.77 2.48 16.14
CA GLY A 54 -5.63 1.04 16.40
C GLY A 54 -6.00 0.16 15.21
N ILE A 55 -7.12 0.46 14.53
CA ILE A 55 -7.52 -0.27 13.32
C ILE A 55 -6.52 -0.05 12.18
N ILE A 56 -6.03 1.16 11.96
CA ILE A 56 -5.04 1.45 10.91
C ILE A 56 -3.73 0.71 11.20
N LEU A 57 -3.26 0.72 12.44
CA LEU A 57 -2.06 -0.02 12.84
C LEU A 57 -2.24 -1.54 12.66
N TYR A 58 -3.42 -2.06 12.98
CA TYR A 58 -3.76 -3.46 12.71
C TYR A 58 -3.73 -3.77 11.20
N VAL A 59 -4.35 -2.94 10.36
CA VAL A 59 -4.35 -3.11 8.90
C VAL A 59 -2.93 -3.05 8.35
N ALA A 60 -2.14 -2.06 8.77
CA ALA A 60 -0.75 -1.89 8.36
C ALA A 60 0.10 -3.09 8.75
N LYS A 61 -0.07 -3.62 9.97
CA LYS A 61 0.64 -4.82 10.45
C LYS A 61 0.30 -6.04 9.60
N ASN A 62 -0.99 -6.29 9.32
CA ASN A 62 -1.39 -7.48 8.54
C ASN A 62 -1.00 -7.39 7.06
N LEU A 63 -0.95 -6.19 6.49
CA LEU A 63 -0.48 -5.96 5.13
C LEU A 63 1.05 -5.81 5.03
N ASN A 64 1.78 -5.89 6.15
CA ASN A 64 3.21 -5.63 6.24
C ASN A 64 3.60 -4.29 5.59
N LEU A 65 2.86 -3.23 5.93
CA LEU A 65 3.12 -1.88 5.42
C LEU A 65 4.19 -1.17 6.27
N PRO A 66 5.07 -0.40 5.64
CA PRO A 66 6.05 0.42 6.34
C PRO A 66 5.39 1.61 7.06
N THR A 67 6.13 2.20 7.99
CA THR A 67 5.66 3.30 8.84
C THR A 67 5.24 4.53 8.04
N TYR A 68 5.99 4.89 6.98
CA TYR A 68 5.66 6.03 6.11
C TYR A 68 4.31 5.85 5.38
N ALA A 69 4.01 4.63 4.93
CA ALA A 69 2.72 4.32 4.32
C ALA A 69 1.59 4.40 5.35
N THR A 70 1.86 3.95 6.58
CA THR A 70 0.92 4.02 7.70
C THR A 70 0.57 5.47 8.07
N GLN A 71 1.56 6.37 8.09
CA GLN A 71 1.33 7.80 8.31
C GLN A 71 0.45 8.40 7.21
N THR A 72 0.70 8.05 5.96
CA THR A 72 -0.14 8.46 4.82
C THR A 72 -1.58 8.00 5.01
N ILE A 73 -1.79 6.75 5.46
CA ILE A 73 -3.14 6.21 5.73
C ILE A 73 -3.85 7.03 6.81
N ILE A 74 -3.16 7.37 7.90
CA ILE A 74 -3.73 8.17 9.00
C ILE A 74 -4.16 9.56 8.49
N GLN A 75 -3.28 10.23 7.74
CA GLN A 75 -3.55 11.57 7.21
C GLN A 75 -4.75 11.56 6.27
N ILE A 76 -4.75 10.67 5.26
CA ILE A 76 -5.83 10.59 4.28
C ILE A 76 -7.15 10.15 4.92
N THR A 77 -7.12 9.16 5.83
CA THR A 77 -8.32 8.74 6.57
C THR A 77 -8.94 9.91 7.33
N THR A 78 -8.11 10.70 8.01
CA THR A 78 -8.57 11.88 8.76
C THR A 78 -9.17 12.93 7.83
N ARG A 79 -8.56 13.17 6.66
CA ARG A 79 -9.10 14.09 5.63
C ARG A 79 -10.46 13.61 5.10
N LEU A 80 -10.59 12.34 4.74
CA LEU A 80 -11.84 11.76 4.22
C LEU A 80 -12.97 11.77 5.27
N MET A 81 -12.64 11.54 6.54
CA MET A 81 -13.63 11.60 7.61
C MET A 81 -14.19 13.01 7.82
N LYS A 82 -13.38 14.06 7.64
CA LYS A 82 -13.87 15.46 7.63
C LYS A 82 -14.90 15.70 6.52
N LYS A 83 -14.83 14.94 5.42
CA LYS A 83 -15.78 14.97 4.29
C LYS A 83 -16.98 14.01 4.48
N LYS A 84 -17.30 13.61 5.72
CA LYS A 84 -18.43 12.72 6.05
C LYS A 84 -18.38 11.34 5.35
N ILE A 85 -17.19 10.84 5.05
CA ILE A 85 -16.99 9.46 4.57
C ILE A 85 -16.92 8.53 5.78
N THR A 86 -17.51 7.34 5.66
CA THR A 86 -17.57 6.38 6.78
C THR A 86 -16.16 5.88 7.13
N LYS A 87 -15.92 5.56 8.41
CA LYS A 87 -14.60 5.12 8.91
C LYS A 87 -14.03 3.98 8.07
N LYS A 88 -14.83 2.94 7.77
CA LYS A 88 -14.41 1.80 6.95
C LYS A 88 -14.01 2.21 5.53
N GLN A 89 -14.83 3.00 4.86
CA GLN A 89 -14.55 3.49 3.50
C GLN A 89 -13.31 4.39 3.46
N ALA A 90 -13.13 5.23 4.48
CA ALA A 90 -11.97 6.10 4.60
C ALA A 90 -10.68 5.31 4.76
N ILE A 91 -10.67 4.30 5.65
CA ILE A 91 -9.49 3.43 5.86
C ILE A 91 -9.19 2.62 4.61
N LEU A 92 -10.22 2.03 3.97
CA LEU A 92 -10.06 1.27 2.73
C LEU A 92 -9.41 2.13 1.63
N PHE A 93 -9.98 3.30 1.36
CA PHE A 93 -9.47 4.20 0.34
C PHE A 93 -8.05 4.67 0.67
N ALA A 94 -7.82 5.14 1.91
CA ALA A 94 -6.52 5.63 2.34
C ALA A 94 -5.43 4.55 2.24
N THR A 95 -5.76 3.30 2.54
CA THR A 95 -4.84 2.16 2.41
C THR A 95 -4.47 1.90 0.95
N VAL A 96 -5.47 1.86 0.06
CA VAL A 96 -5.21 1.71 -1.38
C VAL A 96 -4.39 2.88 -1.91
N TYR A 97 -4.79 4.11 -1.59
CA TYR A 97 -4.11 5.33 -2.02
C TYR A 97 -2.64 5.35 -1.57
N ALA A 98 -2.36 5.02 -0.31
CA ALA A 98 -1.00 4.91 0.21
C ALA A 98 -0.18 3.84 -0.54
N CYS A 99 -0.77 2.67 -0.82
CA CYS A 99 -0.09 1.64 -1.59
C CYS A 99 0.24 2.10 -3.02
N ARG A 100 -0.63 2.90 -3.64
CA ARG A 100 -0.45 3.43 -5.00
C ARG A 100 0.67 4.46 -5.06
N ILE A 101 0.62 5.49 -4.22
CA ILE A 101 1.62 6.57 -4.22
C ILE A 101 3.01 6.04 -3.88
N HIS A 102 3.09 5.14 -2.91
CA HIS A 102 4.37 4.58 -2.46
C HIS A 102 4.83 3.38 -3.29
N LYS A 103 4.13 3.05 -4.38
CA LYS A 103 4.43 1.90 -5.26
C LYS A 103 4.58 0.58 -4.49
N ILE A 104 3.77 0.39 -3.43
CA ILE A 104 3.73 -0.85 -2.65
C ILE A 104 2.72 -1.79 -3.30
N PRO A 105 3.16 -2.87 -3.95
CA PRO A 105 2.26 -3.73 -4.72
C PRO A 105 1.37 -4.55 -3.77
N ARG A 106 0.09 -4.18 -3.72
CA ARG A 106 -0.98 -4.88 -3.01
C ARG A 106 -2.23 -4.98 -3.88
N LEU A 107 -2.86 -6.16 -3.90
CA LEU A 107 -4.13 -6.36 -4.60
C LEU A 107 -5.26 -5.67 -3.83
N LEU A 108 -6.25 -5.18 -4.56
CA LEU A 108 -7.43 -4.53 -3.97
C LEU A 108 -8.20 -5.48 -3.04
N GLU A 109 -8.27 -6.75 -3.43
CA GLU A 109 -8.93 -7.81 -2.66
C GLU A 109 -8.25 -8.05 -1.32
N ASP A 110 -6.91 -8.12 -1.28
CA ASP A 110 -6.16 -8.32 -0.04
C ASP A 110 -6.35 -7.16 0.94
N VAL A 111 -6.33 -5.93 0.42
CA VAL A 111 -6.59 -4.72 1.22
C VAL A 111 -8.02 -4.74 1.76
N PHE A 112 -9.00 -5.04 0.91
CA PHE A 112 -10.40 -5.10 1.30
C PHE A 112 -10.65 -6.17 2.38
N LEU A 113 -10.12 -7.38 2.19
CA LEU A 113 -10.24 -8.47 3.17
C LEU A 113 -9.62 -8.11 4.52
N THR A 114 -8.48 -7.40 4.50
CA THR A 114 -7.83 -6.95 5.74
C THR A 114 -8.65 -5.90 6.48
N VAL A 115 -9.31 -4.99 5.74
CA VAL A 115 -10.12 -3.90 6.32
C VAL A 115 -11.49 -4.37 6.80
N GLU A 116 -12.16 -5.27 6.07
CA GLU A 116 -13.43 -5.86 6.53
C GLU A 116 -13.25 -6.89 7.66
N GLY A 117 -12.05 -7.46 7.77
CA GLY A 117 -11.74 -8.52 8.73
C GLY A 117 -12.56 -9.80 8.49
N LYS A 118 -12.47 -10.76 9.43
CA LYS A 118 -13.26 -12.00 9.41
C LYS A 118 -14.79 -11.79 9.58
N MET A 119 -15.26 -10.55 9.61
CA MET A 119 -16.57 -10.14 10.16
C MET A 119 -17.68 -9.95 9.12
N SER A 120 -17.48 -10.32 7.87
CA SER A 120 -18.58 -10.29 6.89
C SER A 120 -18.60 -11.57 6.07
N LYS A 121 -19.81 -12.13 5.93
CA LYS A 121 -20.10 -13.30 5.09
C LYS A 121 -19.40 -13.10 3.75
N ARG A 122 -18.65 -14.14 3.34
CA ARG A 122 -17.76 -14.22 2.17
C ARG A 122 -18.50 -13.92 0.86
N ASN A 123 -18.86 -12.68 0.59
CA ASN A 123 -19.21 -12.27 -0.75
C ASN A 123 -17.91 -11.86 -1.43
N PRO A 124 -17.39 -12.65 -2.40
CA PRO A 124 -16.22 -12.25 -3.15
C PRO A 124 -16.57 -10.98 -3.92
N HIS A 125 -16.04 -9.86 -3.47
CA HIS A 125 -16.14 -8.62 -4.21
C HIS A 125 -15.15 -8.70 -5.38
N THR A 126 -15.69 -8.73 -6.60
CA THR A 126 -14.86 -8.63 -7.80
C THR A 126 -14.10 -7.31 -7.78
N GLU A 127 -12.88 -7.28 -8.33
CA GLU A 127 -12.07 -6.07 -8.45
C GLU A 127 -12.85 -4.89 -9.07
N LYS A 128 -13.67 -5.16 -10.11
CA LYS A 128 -14.55 -4.15 -10.73
C LYS A 128 -15.53 -3.53 -9.72
N SER A 129 -16.05 -4.31 -8.78
CA SER A 129 -16.96 -3.80 -7.74
C SER A 129 -16.23 -2.94 -6.70
N LEU A 130 -15.00 -3.33 -6.33
CA LEU A 130 -14.15 -2.56 -5.42
C LEU A 130 -13.73 -1.23 -6.05
N LEU A 131 -13.36 -1.23 -7.33
CA LEU A 131 -13.06 -0.01 -8.09
C LEU A 131 -14.26 0.92 -8.17
N LYS A 132 -15.47 0.39 -8.43
CA LYS A 132 -16.71 1.19 -8.36
C LYS A 132 -16.92 1.81 -6.99
N MET A 133 -16.59 1.10 -5.90
CA MET A 133 -16.67 1.62 -4.54
C MET A 133 -15.67 2.76 -4.32
N LEU A 134 -14.41 2.57 -4.70
CA LEU A 134 -13.36 3.59 -4.59
C LEU A 134 -13.73 4.86 -5.38
N ASN A 135 -14.23 4.71 -6.61
CA ASN A 135 -14.65 5.84 -7.43
C ASN A 135 -15.82 6.62 -6.82
N ARG A 136 -16.74 5.96 -6.10
CA ARG A 136 -17.79 6.67 -5.34
C ARG A 136 -17.22 7.46 -4.18
N ILE A 137 -16.17 6.94 -3.52
CA ILE A 137 -15.49 7.64 -2.42
C ILE A 137 -14.79 8.89 -2.96
N ILE A 138 -14.06 8.79 -4.08
CA ILE A 138 -13.43 9.95 -4.75
C ILE A 138 -14.47 11.01 -5.07
N LYS A 139 -15.56 10.62 -5.76
CA LYS A 139 -16.66 11.54 -6.09
C LYS A 139 -17.30 12.21 -4.87
N LYS A 140 -17.38 11.50 -3.74
CA LYS A 140 -17.95 12.04 -2.50
C LYS A 140 -16.97 12.91 -1.72
N ALA A 141 -15.67 12.62 -1.80
CA ALA A 141 -14.64 13.42 -1.14
C ALA A 141 -14.54 14.82 -1.75
N ASP A 142 -14.80 14.91 -3.07
CA ASP A 142 -14.74 16.14 -3.86
C ASP A 142 -13.43 16.90 -3.56
N ASP A 143 -12.33 16.18 -3.76
CA ASP A 143 -10.98 16.62 -3.44
C ASP A 143 -10.10 16.37 -4.66
N PRO A 144 -9.62 17.42 -5.35
CA PRO A 144 -8.83 17.28 -6.57
C PRO A 144 -7.47 16.62 -6.33
N ASP A 145 -6.95 16.66 -5.09
CA ASP A 145 -5.67 16.08 -4.73
C ASP A 145 -5.78 14.54 -4.52
N LEU A 146 -7.00 14.02 -4.40
CA LEU A 146 -7.28 12.61 -4.17
C LEU A 146 -7.58 11.88 -5.48
N TRP A 147 -6.55 11.75 -6.31
CA TRP A 147 -6.57 10.90 -7.50
C TRP A 147 -5.94 9.53 -7.26
N LEU A 148 -6.50 8.48 -7.87
CA LEU A 148 -6.02 7.11 -7.71
C LEU A 148 -5.65 6.55 -9.09
N GLU A 149 -4.36 6.45 -9.37
CA GLU A 149 -3.87 5.94 -10.64
C GLU A 149 -4.23 4.44 -10.79
N PRO A 150 -4.75 4.03 -11.97
CA PRO A 150 -5.02 2.62 -12.21
C PRO A 150 -3.70 1.81 -12.20
N PRO A 151 -3.70 0.61 -11.59
CA PRO A 151 -2.54 -0.29 -11.63
C PRO A 151 -2.09 -0.61 -13.05
N ASN A 152 -0.78 -0.50 -13.28
CA ASN A 152 -0.15 -0.99 -14.49
C ASN A 152 0.18 -2.50 -14.38
N LYS A 153 0.71 -3.06 -15.47
CA LYS A 153 1.10 -4.48 -15.58
C LYS A 153 2.12 -4.89 -14.51
N GLU A 154 3.14 -4.06 -14.31
CA GLU A 154 4.23 -4.32 -13.36
C GLU A 154 3.73 -4.36 -11.92
N TYR A 155 2.82 -3.46 -11.56
CA TYR A 155 2.21 -3.43 -10.23
C TYR A 155 1.50 -4.76 -9.92
N TYR A 156 0.67 -5.25 -10.85
CA TYR A 156 0.01 -6.56 -10.67
C TYR A 156 1.01 -7.70 -10.62
N LEU A 157 2.05 -7.67 -11.45
CA LEU A 157 3.10 -8.69 -11.45
C LEU A 157 3.76 -8.80 -10.08
N HIS A 158 4.21 -7.67 -9.52
CA HIS A 158 4.83 -7.67 -8.20
C HIS A 158 3.86 -8.11 -7.10
N ALA A 159 2.58 -7.73 -7.19
CA ALA A 159 1.57 -8.13 -6.21
C ALA A 159 1.32 -9.65 -6.25
N TYR A 160 1.20 -10.24 -7.44
CA TYR A 160 1.04 -11.69 -7.61
C TYR A 160 2.29 -12.47 -7.22
N LEU A 161 3.49 -11.97 -7.55
CA LEU A 161 4.75 -12.58 -7.12
C LEU A 161 4.86 -12.64 -5.60
N ALA A 162 4.47 -11.56 -4.89
CA ALA A 162 4.45 -11.54 -3.43
C ALA A 162 3.47 -12.60 -2.85
N LYS A 163 2.32 -12.83 -3.51
CA LYS A 163 1.33 -13.81 -3.09
C LYS A 163 1.85 -15.26 -3.20
N ILE A 164 2.59 -15.56 -4.25
CA ILE A 164 3.10 -16.93 -4.50
C ILE A 164 4.47 -17.21 -3.85
N GLN A 165 5.21 -16.17 -3.44
CA GLN A 165 6.57 -16.26 -2.94
C GLN A 165 6.74 -17.34 -1.86
N ASN A 166 5.89 -17.32 -0.83
CA ASN A 166 5.99 -18.26 0.29
C ASN A 166 5.80 -19.73 -0.13
N ILE A 167 5.06 -19.99 -1.20
CA ILE A 167 4.79 -21.36 -1.68
C ILE A 167 5.94 -21.83 -2.56
N VAL A 168 6.41 -20.96 -3.46
CA VAL A 168 7.58 -21.26 -4.29
C VAL A 168 8.79 -21.54 -3.42
N LEU A 169 9.07 -20.71 -2.40
CA LEU A 169 10.21 -20.90 -1.50
C LEU A 169 10.11 -22.14 -0.61
N ARG A 170 8.90 -22.64 -0.33
CA ARG A 170 8.71 -23.88 0.45
C ARG A 170 8.91 -25.14 -0.40
N GLU A 171 8.58 -25.06 -1.68
CA GLU A 171 8.58 -26.23 -2.57
C GLU A 171 9.81 -26.30 -3.48
N THR A 172 10.58 -25.22 -3.59
CA THR A 172 11.68 -25.09 -4.55
C THR A 172 12.84 -24.25 -3.98
N ASP A 173 13.94 -24.15 -4.73
CA ASP A 173 15.11 -23.33 -4.40
C ASP A 173 14.79 -21.81 -4.53
N PRO A 174 15.27 -20.94 -3.62
CA PRO A 174 15.16 -19.48 -3.75
C PRO A 174 15.59 -18.91 -5.11
N LYS A 175 16.61 -19.50 -5.75
CA LYS A 175 17.08 -19.12 -7.10
C LYS A 175 16.00 -19.29 -8.16
N TYR A 176 15.11 -20.27 -7.98
CA TYR A 176 14.04 -20.54 -8.92
C TYR A 176 12.94 -19.47 -8.85
N PHE A 177 12.63 -18.94 -7.66
CA PHE A 177 11.73 -17.79 -7.53
C PHE A 177 12.27 -16.55 -8.25
N GLU A 178 13.57 -16.26 -8.09
CA GLU A 178 14.20 -15.13 -8.80
C GLU A 178 14.22 -15.33 -10.32
N GLN A 179 14.37 -16.58 -10.80
CA GLN A 179 14.25 -16.88 -12.24
C GLN A 179 12.84 -16.62 -12.76
N ILE A 180 11.79 -17.02 -12.04
CA ILE A 180 10.40 -16.73 -12.42
C ILE A 180 10.20 -15.22 -12.50
N LYS A 181 10.60 -14.50 -11.45
CA LYS A 181 10.48 -13.03 -11.37
C LYS A 181 11.15 -12.35 -12.55
N TRP A 182 12.41 -12.67 -12.83
CA TRP A 182 13.17 -12.08 -13.94
C TRP A 182 12.52 -12.36 -15.30
N ARG A 183 12.16 -13.62 -15.57
CA ARG A 183 11.57 -13.99 -16.85
C ARG A 183 10.17 -13.41 -17.04
N ALA A 184 9.36 -13.39 -15.98
CA ALA A 184 8.02 -12.80 -16.00
C ALA A 184 8.07 -11.29 -16.24
N MET A 185 9.03 -10.58 -15.64
CA MET A 185 9.25 -9.15 -15.92
C MET A 185 9.61 -8.89 -17.38
N LYS A 186 10.39 -9.77 -18.03
CA LYS A 186 10.68 -9.64 -19.46
C LYS A 186 9.47 -9.93 -20.34
N SER A 187 8.71 -10.98 -20.01
CA SER A 187 7.58 -11.41 -20.84
C SER A 187 6.34 -10.52 -20.70
N ILE A 188 6.22 -9.73 -19.63
CA ILE A 188 5.01 -8.94 -19.38
C ILE A 188 4.84 -7.79 -20.37
N VAL A 189 5.95 -7.28 -20.92
CA VAL A 189 5.94 -6.19 -21.92
C VAL A 189 5.14 -6.60 -23.16
N THR A 190 5.28 -7.86 -23.59
CA THR A 190 4.60 -8.42 -24.76
C THR A 190 3.25 -9.07 -24.43
N ALA A 191 2.85 -9.12 -23.16
CA ALA A 191 1.65 -9.83 -22.73
C ALA A 191 0.42 -8.92 -22.73
N GLY A 192 -0.58 -9.23 -23.56
CA GLY A 192 -1.99 -8.79 -23.46
C GLY A 192 -2.29 -7.28 -23.32
N THR A 193 -3.58 -6.93 -23.35
CA THR A 193 -4.05 -5.57 -23.05
C THR A 193 -4.47 -5.41 -21.59
N ASP A 194 -5.15 -6.40 -21.02
CA ASP A 194 -5.57 -6.40 -19.61
C ASP A 194 -4.37 -6.56 -18.65
N PRO A 195 -4.09 -5.60 -17.75
CA PRO A 195 -2.89 -5.63 -16.93
C PRO A 195 -2.81 -6.80 -15.94
N SER A 196 -3.94 -7.16 -15.33
CA SER A 196 -4.04 -8.23 -14.34
C SER A 196 -3.83 -9.60 -15.00
N LEU A 197 -4.55 -9.87 -16.08
CA LEU A 197 -4.44 -11.10 -16.85
C LEU A 197 -3.05 -11.27 -17.48
N ALA A 198 -2.46 -10.18 -17.99
CA ALA A 198 -1.11 -10.17 -18.51
C ALA A 198 -0.09 -10.61 -17.45
N ALA A 199 -0.19 -10.07 -16.23
CA ALA A 199 0.67 -10.45 -15.11
C ALA A 199 0.52 -11.93 -14.72
N LYS A 200 -0.71 -12.43 -14.59
CA LYS A 200 -0.99 -13.85 -14.29
C LYS A 200 -0.39 -14.77 -15.36
N LYS A 201 -0.61 -14.45 -16.65
CA LYS A 201 -0.07 -15.23 -17.77
C LYS A 201 1.45 -15.23 -17.78
N ALA A 202 2.09 -14.09 -17.56
CA ALA A 202 3.56 -13.97 -17.50
C ALA A 202 4.14 -14.87 -16.39
N ILE A 203 3.53 -14.93 -15.22
CA ILE A 203 3.96 -15.84 -14.15
C ILE A 203 3.78 -17.30 -14.57
N MET A 204 2.59 -17.66 -15.06
CA MET A 204 2.25 -19.05 -15.40
C MET A 204 3.12 -19.64 -16.52
N GLN A 205 3.44 -18.83 -17.54
CA GLN A 205 4.32 -19.23 -18.65
C GLN A 205 5.75 -19.52 -18.19
N ASN A 206 6.22 -18.81 -17.17
CA ASN A 206 7.58 -18.94 -16.64
C ASN A 206 7.70 -19.88 -15.45
N THR A 207 6.60 -20.55 -15.10
CA THR A 207 6.52 -21.51 -14.00
C THR A 207 6.51 -22.94 -14.55
N CYS A 208 7.32 -23.83 -13.99
CA CYS A 208 7.39 -25.26 -14.32
C CYS A 208 6.06 -25.98 -14.02
N SER A 209 5.80 -27.06 -14.75
CA SER A 209 4.55 -27.83 -14.66
C SER A 209 4.24 -28.35 -13.24
N VAL A 210 5.27 -28.68 -12.46
CA VAL A 210 5.15 -29.29 -11.13
C VAL A 210 4.41 -28.39 -10.14
N ILE A 211 4.75 -27.09 -10.10
CA ILE A 211 4.11 -26.13 -9.17
C ILE A 211 3.03 -25.27 -9.83
N ARG A 212 2.90 -25.36 -11.17
CA ARG A 212 1.95 -24.55 -11.96
C ARG A 212 0.50 -24.72 -11.50
N ALA A 213 0.08 -25.94 -11.15
CA ALA A 213 -1.28 -26.20 -10.67
C ALA A 213 -1.58 -25.48 -9.34
N LYS A 214 -0.63 -25.50 -8.40
CA LYS A 214 -0.77 -24.82 -7.10
C LYS A 214 -0.76 -23.31 -7.24
N ILE A 215 0.11 -22.78 -8.11
CA ILE A 215 0.12 -21.34 -8.42
C ILE A 215 -1.17 -20.92 -9.13
N GLY A 216 -1.67 -21.73 -10.06
CA GLY A 216 -2.94 -21.52 -10.75
C GLY A 216 -4.10 -21.29 -9.76
N GLY A 217 -4.29 -22.21 -8.80
CA GLY A 217 -5.37 -22.10 -7.81
C GLY A 217 -5.27 -20.90 -6.85
N ILE A 218 -4.17 -20.16 -6.84
CA ILE A 218 -3.98 -18.95 -6.01
C ILE A 218 -4.19 -17.67 -6.82
N LEU A 219 -3.88 -17.75 -8.11
CA LEU A 219 -4.01 -16.67 -9.06
C LEU A 219 -5.40 -16.63 -9.71
N GLU A 220 -6.18 -17.71 -9.65
CA GLU A 220 -7.62 -17.74 -9.99
C GLU A 220 -8.46 -16.94 -9.00
#